data_AF-A0A4V1UNU9-F1
#
_entry.id   AF-A0A4V1UNU9-F1
#
_cell.length_a   1.000
_cell.length_b   1.000
_cell.length_c   1.000
_cell.angle_alpha   90.00
_cell.angle_beta   90.00
_cell.angle_gamma   90.00
#
_symmetry.space_group_name_H-M   'P 1'
#
loop_
_entity.id
_entity.type
_entity.pdbx_description
1 polymer ?
#
loop_
_entity_poly.entity_id
_entity_poly.type
_entity_poly.pdbx_seq_one_letter_code
_entity_poly.pdbx_strand_id
1 'polypeptide(L)'
;MPDSLKMEYYQVMGRFYYDLADFGNDSYHTPGYVQKGNQFLDSALRFFDPGSFPYHYFRGLKDIRSGNNMNALEIYRRLMENPSLTNHEIALTASTLSDIYIQKGENDTAIALLIKAAIADIYSSTKETAAAFNLANLLYKKGDVKNASLCIQLAISDATFYGARQRKVKVSDILPLIESEKLSLVEKQKKTLITYAIVVTLLLLGVVVLIVVVLRQVKKLEVEDCALQVLAHEIGHHIYTPANLHDNAILLSRIQWGLAGIENRTAFIANIYADFLINDMLQRSKGLDMAKVYQKINKDTEFSRLWTLVMRSYEYLWRLNRG
;
A
#
# COMPACT_ATOMS: atom_id res chain seq x y z
N MET A 1 -50.86 8.14 36.04
CA MET A 1 -49.53 8.22 35.41
C MET A 1 -49.54 9.41 34.47
N PRO A 2 -48.59 10.37 34.55
CA PRO A 2 -48.49 11.50 33.63
C PRO A 2 -48.35 11.04 32.17
N ASP A 3 -48.84 11.82 31.21
CA ASP A 3 -48.83 11.42 29.80
C ASP A 3 -47.41 11.31 29.22
N SER A 4 -46.44 12.08 29.73
CA SER A 4 -45.01 11.93 29.43
C SER A 4 -44.46 10.56 29.85
N LEU A 5 -44.85 10.07 31.02
CA LEU A 5 -44.38 8.78 31.54
C LEU A 5 -45.03 7.59 30.79
N LYS A 6 -46.28 7.75 30.33
CA LYS A 6 -46.95 6.76 29.46
C LYS A 6 -46.28 6.69 28.09
N MET A 7 -45.96 7.85 27.51
CA MET A 7 -45.27 7.97 26.23
C MET A 7 -43.92 7.24 26.27
N GLU A 8 -43.09 7.55 27.26
CA GLU A 8 -41.78 6.91 27.45
C GLU A 8 -41.93 5.39 27.67
N TYR A 9 -42.88 4.97 28.49
CA TYR A 9 -43.17 3.56 28.71
C TYR A 9 -43.52 2.83 27.41
N TYR A 10 -44.47 3.36 26.61
CA TYR A 10 -44.88 2.73 25.36
C TYR A 10 -43.76 2.72 24.31
N GLN A 11 -42.96 3.78 24.25
CA GLN A 11 -41.77 3.85 23.39
C GLN A 11 -40.77 2.74 23.74
N VAL A 12 -40.39 2.65 25.02
CA VAL A 12 -39.41 1.66 25.50
C VAL A 12 -39.92 0.24 25.29
N MET A 13 -41.20 -0.03 25.60
CA MET A 13 -41.80 -1.35 25.37
C MET A 13 -41.86 -1.71 23.88
N GLY A 14 -42.20 -0.74 23.02
CA GLY A 14 -42.18 -0.93 21.56
C GLY A 14 -40.79 -1.33 21.08
N ARG A 15 -39.76 -0.62 21.51
CA ARG A 15 -38.37 -0.93 21.15
C ARG A 15 -37.90 -2.27 21.71
N PHE A 16 -38.23 -2.57 22.96
CA PHE A 16 -37.91 -3.84 23.61
C PHE A 16 -38.42 -5.04 22.82
N TYR A 17 -39.67 -5.01 22.34
CA TYR A 17 -40.20 -6.10 21.52
C TYR A 17 -39.52 -6.21 20.16
N TYR A 18 -39.10 -5.10 19.55
CA TYR A 18 -38.29 -5.16 18.33
C TYR A 18 -36.91 -5.74 18.57
N ASP A 19 -36.26 -5.40 19.69
CA ASP A 19 -34.96 -5.96 20.03
C ASP A 19 -35.07 -7.47 20.34
N LEU A 20 -36.19 -7.93 20.93
CA LEU A 20 -36.49 -9.36 21.08
C LEU A 20 -36.69 -10.07 19.73
N ALA A 21 -37.35 -9.41 18.78
CA ALA A 21 -37.53 -9.92 17.43
C ALA A 21 -36.16 -10.10 16.73
N ASP A 22 -35.27 -9.11 16.86
CA ASP A 22 -33.91 -9.17 16.30
C ASP A 22 -33.01 -10.20 17.00
N PHE A 23 -33.26 -10.46 18.29
CA PHE A 23 -32.53 -11.46 19.04
C PHE A 23 -32.96 -12.89 18.70
N GLY A 24 -34.28 -13.14 18.62
CA GLY A 24 -34.81 -14.45 18.26
C GLY A 24 -34.55 -14.80 16.79
N ASN A 25 -34.76 -13.83 15.90
CA ASN A 25 -34.54 -13.91 14.45
C ASN A 25 -35.01 -15.24 13.82
N ASP A 26 -36.15 -15.76 14.30
CA ASP A 26 -36.75 -17.01 13.89
C ASP A 26 -38.14 -16.80 13.29
N SER A 27 -38.60 -17.70 12.42
CA SER A 27 -39.88 -17.55 11.71
C SER A 27 -41.11 -17.70 12.62
N TYR A 28 -40.95 -18.19 13.86
CA TYR A 28 -42.05 -18.56 14.74
C TYR A 28 -42.37 -17.47 15.77
N HIS A 29 -41.38 -16.93 16.47
CA HIS A 29 -41.53 -15.92 17.52
C HIS A 29 -41.41 -14.49 17.01
N THR A 30 -40.57 -14.23 15.99
CA THR A 30 -40.33 -12.89 15.45
C THR A 30 -41.61 -12.16 15.03
N PRO A 31 -42.56 -12.78 14.30
CA PRO A 31 -43.79 -12.09 13.91
C PRO A 31 -44.63 -11.65 15.12
N GLY A 32 -44.69 -12.47 16.17
CA GLY A 32 -45.42 -12.15 17.39
C GLY A 32 -44.80 -11.00 18.18
N TYR A 33 -43.47 -10.93 18.24
CA TYR A 33 -42.77 -9.79 18.86
C TYR A 33 -42.94 -8.50 18.05
N VAL A 34 -42.84 -8.56 16.72
CA VAL A 34 -43.10 -7.42 15.85
C VAL A 34 -44.52 -6.88 16.04
N GLN A 35 -45.52 -7.76 16.11
CA GLN A 35 -46.91 -7.36 16.33
C GLN A 35 -47.09 -6.63 17.67
N LYS A 36 -46.51 -7.15 18.76
CA LYS A 36 -46.53 -6.48 20.08
C LYS A 36 -45.82 -5.13 20.04
N GLY A 37 -44.65 -5.05 19.42
CA GLY A 37 -43.92 -3.80 19.22
C GLY A 37 -44.77 -2.75 18.49
N ASN A 38 -45.46 -3.15 17.42
CA ASN A 38 -46.36 -2.28 16.66
C ASN A 38 -47.52 -1.74 17.53
N GLN A 39 -48.13 -2.57 18.38
CA GLN A 39 -49.22 -2.15 19.27
C GLN A 39 -48.75 -1.09 20.30
N PHE A 40 -47.56 -1.28 20.86
CA PHE A 40 -46.96 -0.31 21.77
C PHE A 40 -46.61 1.00 21.07
N LEU A 41 -46.02 0.95 19.87
CA LEU A 41 -45.75 2.17 19.10
C LEU A 41 -47.01 2.89 18.63
N ASP A 42 -48.08 2.17 18.28
CA ASP A 42 -49.39 2.78 17.99
C ASP A 42 -49.95 3.56 19.17
N SER A 43 -49.66 3.10 20.39
CA SER A 43 -50.03 3.81 21.61
C SER A 43 -49.13 5.03 21.83
N ALA A 44 -47.81 4.90 21.65
CA ALA A 44 -46.85 5.99 21.78
C ALA A 44 -47.11 7.14 20.79
N LEU A 45 -47.40 6.81 19.52
CA LEU A 45 -47.63 7.77 18.44
C LEU A 45 -48.83 8.69 18.66
N ARG A 46 -49.78 8.32 19.54
CA ARG A 46 -50.91 9.18 19.92
C ARG A 46 -50.51 10.31 20.87
N PHE A 47 -49.39 10.16 21.57
CA PHE A 47 -48.91 11.14 22.55
C PHE A 47 -47.82 12.04 21.99
N PHE A 48 -47.12 11.64 20.92
CA PHE A 48 -46.14 12.50 20.27
C PHE A 48 -46.81 13.59 19.45
N ASP A 49 -46.22 14.80 19.46
CA ASP A 49 -46.59 15.85 18.54
C ASP A 49 -46.28 15.41 17.09
N PRO A 50 -47.25 15.44 16.15
CA PRO A 50 -47.05 15.04 14.76
C PRO A 50 -45.89 15.73 14.02
N GLY A 51 -45.44 16.91 14.48
CA GLY A 51 -44.29 17.62 13.92
C GLY A 51 -42.94 17.29 14.60
N SER A 52 -42.97 16.51 15.68
CA SER A 52 -41.77 16.22 16.49
C SER A 52 -40.90 15.12 15.89
N PHE A 53 -39.60 15.16 16.19
CA PHE A 53 -38.66 14.11 15.81
C PHE A 53 -39.11 12.70 16.25
N PRO A 54 -39.49 12.46 17.53
CA PRO A 54 -39.91 11.14 17.98
C PRO A 54 -41.09 10.58 17.20
N TYR A 55 -42.08 11.41 16.84
CA TYR A 55 -43.22 10.97 16.03
C TYR A 55 -42.76 10.39 14.69
N HIS A 56 -41.96 11.15 13.95
CA HIS A 56 -41.47 10.73 12.63
C HIS A 56 -40.52 9.53 12.74
N TYR A 57 -39.60 9.54 13.71
CA TYR A 57 -38.65 8.44 13.91
C TYR A 57 -39.36 7.11 14.23
N PHE A 58 -40.29 7.10 15.19
CA PHE A 58 -40.99 5.87 15.59
C PHE A 58 -42.03 5.42 14.56
N ARG A 59 -42.64 6.34 13.82
CA ARG A 59 -43.48 5.99 12.67
C ARG A 59 -42.68 5.29 11.58
N GLY A 60 -41.52 5.84 11.21
CA GLY A 60 -40.61 5.21 10.24
C GLY A 60 -40.15 3.82 10.71
N LEU A 61 -39.85 3.66 12.00
CA LEU A 61 -39.41 2.39 12.57
C LEU A 61 -40.51 1.33 12.49
N LYS A 62 -41.76 1.73 12.79
CA LYS A 62 -42.93 0.86 12.63
C LYS A 62 -43.13 0.45 11.16
N ASP A 63 -42.92 1.37 10.22
CA ASP A 63 -43.02 1.09 8.80
C ASP A 63 -41.97 0.07 8.33
N ILE A 64 -40.71 0.19 8.77
CA ILE A 64 -39.68 -0.84 8.51
C ILE A 64 -40.15 -2.21 9.00
N ARG A 65 -40.63 -2.27 10.25
CA ARG A 65 -41.05 -3.53 10.88
C ARG A 65 -42.31 -4.13 10.25
N SER A 66 -43.10 -3.31 9.57
CA SER A 66 -44.28 -3.73 8.83
C SER A 66 -43.99 -4.05 7.36
N GLY A 67 -42.73 -3.94 6.91
CA GLY A 67 -42.31 -4.19 5.53
C GLY A 67 -42.50 -2.98 4.59
N ASN A 68 -42.94 -1.83 5.10
CA ASN A 68 -43.19 -0.61 4.34
C ASN A 68 -41.90 0.21 4.12
N ASN A 69 -40.84 -0.44 3.63
CA ASN A 69 -39.50 0.14 3.55
C ASN A 69 -39.42 1.42 2.69
N MET A 70 -40.26 1.57 1.67
CA MET A 70 -40.31 2.79 0.86
C MET A 70 -40.82 4.00 1.63
N ASN A 71 -41.87 3.83 2.45
CA ASN A 71 -42.39 4.92 3.27
C ASN A 71 -41.39 5.31 4.37
N ALA A 72 -40.79 4.31 5.02
CA ALA A 72 -39.73 4.53 5.99
C ALA A 72 -38.54 5.28 5.37
N LEU A 73 -38.11 4.90 4.17
CA LEU A 73 -37.02 5.57 3.45
C LEU A 73 -37.30 7.06 3.25
N GLU A 74 -38.52 7.42 2.81
CA GLU A 74 -38.90 8.82 2.62
C GLU A 74 -38.90 9.60 3.94
N ILE A 75 -39.48 9.01 4.99
CA ILE A 75 -39.53 9.61 6.34
C ILE A 75 -38.10 9.89 6.85
N TYR A 76 -37.21 8.91 6.79
CA TYR A 76 -35.84 9.05 7.29
C TYR A 76 -34.97 9.98 6.43
N ARG A 77 -35.18 10.03 5.10
CA ARG A 77 -34.51 11.03 4.26
C ARG A 77 -34.93 12.45 4.65
N ARG A 78 -36.23 12.68 4.82
CA ARG A 78 -36.75 13.99 5.25
C ARG A 78 -36.26 14.38 6.64
N LEU A 79 -36.15 13.43 7.57
CA LEU A 79 -35.53 13.67 8.88
C LEU A 79 -34.08 14.11 8.73
N MET A 80 -33.29 13.45 7.88
CA MET A 80 -31.88 13.77 7.64
C MET A 80 -31.64 15.13 6.95
N GLU A 81 -32.68 15.71 6.32
CA GLU A 81 -32.65 17.06 5.74
C GLU A 81 -32.88 18.16 6.78
N ASN A 82 -33.39 17.84 7.97
CA ASN A 82 -33.61 18.82 9.03
C ASN A 82 -32.27 19.26 9.67
N PRO A 83 -31.89 20.54 9.56
CA PRO A 83 -30.63 21.03 10.13
C PRO A 83 -30.63 21.13 11.66
N SER A 84 -31.79 21.01 12.30
CA SER A 84 -31.96 21.19 13.75
C SER A 84 -31.84 19.90 14.56
N LEU A 85 -31.48 18.77 13.92
CA LEU A 85 -31.30 17.51 14.63
C LEU A 85 -30.12 17.58 15.60
N THR A 86 -30.33 17.08 16.80
CA THR A 86 -29.25 16.85 17.76
C THR A 86 -28.32 15.73 17.29
N ASN A 87 -27.10 15.66 17.81
CA ASN A 87 -26.16 14.59 17.46
C ASN A 87 -26.73 13.19 17.74
N HIS A 88 -27.48 13.02 18.82
CA HIS A 88 -28.13 11.73 19.12
C HIS A 88 -29.19 11.36 18.09
N GLU A 89 -30.02 12.32 17.67
CA GLU A 89 -31.04 12.12 16.64
C GLU A 89 -30.42 11.84 15.27
N ILE A 90 -29.30 12.49 14.94
CA ILE A 90 -28.50 12.20 13.74
C ILE A 90 -27.99 10.75 13.80
N ALA A 91 -27.43 10.32 14.92
CA ALA A 91 -26.91 8.97 15.08
C ALA A 91 -28.00 7.91 14.86
N LEU A 92 -29.14 8.05 15.54
CA LEU A 92 -30.29 7.16 15.39
C LEU A 92 -30.81 7.12 13.96
N THR A 93 -31.02 8.29 13.35
CA THR A 93 -31.60 8.42 12.01
C THR A 93 -30.66 7.86 10.94
N ALA A 94 -29.38 8.23 10.99
CA ALA A 94 -28.38 7.77 10.03
C ALA A 94 -28.11 6.27 10.15
N SER A 95 -28.04 5.72 11.38
CA SER A 95 -27.89 4.28 11.60
C SER A 95 -29.09 3.52 11.04
N THR A 96 -30.32 3.95 11.36
CA THR A 96 -31.55 3.27 10.89
C THR A 96 -31.70 3.37 9.37
N LEU A 97 -31.39 4.53 8.78
CA LEU A 97 -31.41 4.73 7.34
C LEU A 97 -30.36 3.88 6.63
N SER A 98 -29.19 3.68 7.25
CA SER A 98 -28.14 2.83 6.68
C SER A 98 -28.60 1.38 6.50
N ASP A 99 -29.36 0.83 7.45
CA ASP A 99 -29.88 -0.54 7.36
C ASP A 99 -30.80 -0.73 6.14
N ILE A 100 -31.61 0.28 5.80
CA ILE A 100 -32.44 0.27 4.59
C ILE A 100 -31.56 0.20 3.34
N TYR A 101 -30.48 0.98 3.27
CA TYR A 101 -29.57 0.96 2.13
C TYR A 101 -28.74 -0.33 2.04
N ILE A 102 -28.36 -0.92 3.17
CA ILE A 102 -27.72 -2.25 3.22
C ILE A 102 -28.64 -3.30 2.60
N GLN A 103 -29.93 -3.30 2.98
CA GLN A 103 -30.91 -4.24 2.43
C GLN A 103 -31.13 -4.07 0.92
N LYS A 104 -30.97 -2.85 0.41
CA LYS A 104 -31.02 -2.55 -1.03
C LYS A 104 -29.73 -2.87 -1.78
N GLY A 105 -28.64 -3.23 -1.09
CA GLY A 105 -27.32 -3.44 -1.68
C GLY A 105 -26.55 -2.15 -2.00
N GLU A 106 -27.06 -0.99 -1.60
CA GLU A 106 -26.43 0.33 -1.80
C GLU A 106 -25.38 0.61 -0.71
N ASN A 107 -24.36 -0.25 -0.64
CA ASN A 107 -23.40 -0.29 0.47
C ASN A 107 -22.56 0.99 0.65
N ASP A 108 -22.25 1.72 -0.43
CA ASP A 108 -21.48 2.96 -0.34
C ASP A 108 -22.25 4.07 0.39
N THR A 109 -23.55 4.19 0.08
CA THR A 109 -24.46 5.11 0.78
C THR A 109 -24.61 4.70 2.25
N ALA A 110 -24.75 3.40 2.51
CA ALA A 110 -24.80 2.89 3.87
C ALA A 110 -23.53 3.19 4.67
N ILE A 111 -22.35 3.02 4.07
CA ILE A 111 -21.05 3.36 4.70
C ILE A 111 -21.01 4.86 5.06
N ALA A 112 -21.40 5.75 4.14
CA ALA A 112 -21.40 7.19 4.41
C ALA A 112 -22.33 7.55 5.58
N LEU A 113 -23.51 6.93 5.65
CA LEU A 113 -24.45 7.11 6.74
C LEU A 113 -23.92 6.55 8.07
N LEU A 114 -23.30 5.38 8.05
CA LEU A 114 -22.71 4.77 9.25
C LEU A 114 -21.51 5.57 9.78
N ILE A 115 -20.71 6.17 8.91
CA ILE A 115 -19.66 7.13 9.29
C ILE A 115 -20.29 8.33 10.00
N LYS A 116 -21.34 8.91 9.41
CA LYS A 116 -22.06 10.04 10.02
C LYS A 116 -22.66 9.66 11.38
N ALA A 117 -23.25 8.46 11.49
CA ALA A 117 -23.82 7.96 12.73
C ALA A 117 -22.75 7.76 13.81
N ALA A 118 -21.65 7.08 13.48
CA ALA A 118 -20.56 6.83 14.42
C ALA A 118 -19.89 8.13 14.91
N ILE A 119 -19.71 9.12 14.04
CA ILE A 119 -19.21 10.45 14.43
C ILE A 119 -20.21 11.13 15.37
N ALA A 120 -21.50 11.09 15.05
CA ALA A 120 -22.53 11.71 15.86
C ALA A 120 -22.63 11.05 17.25
N ASP A 121 -22.54 9.72 17.35
CA ASP A 121 -22.49 8.97 18.62
C ASP A 121 -21.31 9.38 19.51
N ILE A 122 -20.15 9.61 18.91
CA ILE A 122 -18.97 10.14 19.62
C ILE A 122 -19.29 11.54 20.20
N TYR A 123 -19.90 12.42 19.40
CA TYR A 123 -20.22 13.78 19.84
C TYR A 123 -21.35 13.84 20.89
N SER A 124 -22.38 13.02 20.77
CA SER A 124 -23.47 12.95 21.77
C SER A 124 -23.05 12.19 23.03
N SER A 125 -21.86 11.58 23.05
CA SER A 125 -21.44 10.64 24.10
C SER A 125 -22.46 9.49 24.31
N THR A 126 -23.35 9.28 23.35
CA THR A 126 -24.24 8.13 23.29
C THR A 126 -23.42 7.05 22.62
N LYS A 127 -22.65 6.33 23.43
CA LYS A 127 -21.74 5.26 23.02
C LYS A 127 -22.51 4.04 22.51
N GLU A 128 -23.40 4.23 21.53
CA GLU A 128 -24.12 3.17 20.85
C GLU A 128 -23.16 2.49 19.86
N THR A 129 -22.78 1.26 20.19
CA THR A 129 -21.74 0.53 19.44
C THR A 129 -22.22 -0.01 18.08
N ALA A 130 -23.49 0.22 17.71
CA ALA A 130 -24.12 -0.42 16.56
C ALA A 130 -23.59 0.14 15.23
N ALA A 131 -23.47 1.47 15.12
CA ALA A 131 -22.99 2.12 13.90
C ALA A 131 -21.54 1.74 13.59
N ALA A 132 -20.64 1.80 14.59
CA ALA A 132 -19.24 1.42 14.44
C ALA A 132 -19.07 -0.06 14.08
N PHE A 133 -19.89 -0.94 14.66
CA PHE A 133 -19.88 -2.37 14.33
C PHE A 133 -20.33 -2.65 12.90
N ASN A 134 -21.47 -2.07 12.48
CA ASN A 134 -21.99 -2.24 11.12
C ASN A 134 -21.02 -1.65 10.08
N LEU A 135 -20.38 -0.51 10.40
CA LEU A 135 -19.35 0.09 9.57
C LEU A 135 -18.14 -0.85 9.40
N ALA A 136 -17.66 -1.45 10.49
CA ALA A 136 -16.56 -2.41 10.45
C ALA A 136 -16.87 -3.59 9.51
N ASN A 137 -18.09 -4.11 9.57
CA ASN A 137 -18.53 -5.24 8.73
C ASN A 137 -18.56 -4.87 7.24
N LEU A 138 -19.13 -3.70 6.88
CA LEU A 138 -19.16 -3.26 5.48
C LEU A 138 -17.75 -2.96 4.94
N LEU A 139 -16.89 -2.31 5.74
CA LEU A 139 -15.51 -2.02 5.34
C LEU A 139 -14.69 -3.31 5.15
N TYR A 140 -14.87 -4.30 6.03
CA TYR A 140 -14.26 -5.61 5.90
C TYR A 140 -14.69 -6.32 4.61
N LYS A 141 -15.99 -6.36 4.32
CA LYS A 141 -16.51 -6.93 3.06
C LYS A 141 -15.99 -6.22 1.81
N LYS A 142 -15.59 -4.96 1.92
CA LYS A 142 -14.98 -4.16 0.84
C LYS A 142 -13.46 -4.33 0.74
N GLY A 143 -12.84 -5.07 1.65
CA GLY A 143 -11.38 -5.27 1.74
C GLY A 143 -10.63 -4.12 2.43
N ASP A 144 -11.33 -3.16 3.04
CA ASP A 144 -10.71 -2.10 3.84
C ASP A 144 -10.47 -2.58 5.28
N VAL A 145 -9.55 -3.53 5.40
CA VAL A 145 -9.20 -4.20 6.66
C VAL A 145 -8.69 -3.20 7.71
N LYS A 146 -7.97 -2.16 7.26
CA LYS A 146 -7.39 -1.16 8.16
C LYS A 146 -8.49 -0.37 8.88
N ASN A 147 -9.44 0.18 8.14
CA ASN A 147 -10.52 0.97 8.73
C ASN A 147 -11.55 0.07 9.43
N ALA A 148 -11.78 -1.14 8.93
CA ALA A 148 -12.58 -2.15 9.63
C ALA A 148 -12.00 -2.46 11.02
N SER A 149 -10.68 -2.65 11.12
CA SER A 149 -9.96 -2.87 12.38
C SER A 149 -10.11 -1.70 13.36
N LEU A 150 -10.07 -0.47 12.87
CA LEU A 150 -10.29 0.71 13.70
C LEU A 150 -11.73 0.75 14.26
N CYS A 151 -12.71 0.55 13.40
CA CYS A 151 -14.12 0.63 13.76
C CYS A 151 -14.52 -0.49 14.75
N ILE A 152 -14.01 -1.71 14.56
CA ILE A 152 -14.32 -2.82 15.47
C ILE A 152 -13.67 -2.62 16.85
N GLN A 153 -12.45 -2.07 16.92
CA GLN A 153 -11.80 -1.75 18.18
C GLN A 153 -12.56 -0.68 18.97
N LEU A 154 -13.07 0.34 18.28
CA LEU A 154 -13.94 1.35 18.88
C LEU A 154 -15.20 0.69 19.48
N ALA A 155 -15.90 -0.14 18.69
CA ALA A 155 -17.09 -0.85 19.14
C ALA A 155 -16.82 -1.77 20.35
N ILE A 156 -15.66 -2.43 20.41
CA ILE A 156 -15.22 -3.25 21.55
C ILE A 156 -15.00 -2.40 22.80
N SER A 157 -14.28 -1.29 22.66
CA SER A 157 -14.00 -0.37 23.77
C SER A 157 -15.29 0.13 24.39
N ASP A 158 -16.27 0.50 23.57
CA ASP A 158 -17.57 0.97 24.06
C ASP A 158 -18.40 -0.18 24.67
N ALA A 159 -18.40 -1.37 24.06
CA ALA A 159 -19.18 -2.51 24.55
C ALA A 159 -18.65 -3.05 25.89
N THR A 160 -17.34 -3.02 26.09
CA THR A 160 -16.69 -3.41 27.35
C THR A 160 -16.99 -2.42 28.48
N PHE A 161 -17.08 -1.13 28.18
CA PHE A 161 -17.38 -0.08 29.16
C PHE A 161 -18.80 -0.20 29.76
N TYR A 162 -19.82 -0.59 28.99
CA TYR A 162 -21.22 -0.71 29.49
C TYR A 162 -21.67 -2.12 29.89
N GLY A 163 -20.81 -3.14 29.78
CA GLY A 163 -21.17 -4.52 30.16
C GLY A 163 -22.28 -5.15 29.29
N ALA A 164 -22.50 -4.66 28.07
CA ALA A 164 -23.56 -5.15 27.18
C ALA A 164 -23.20 -6.52 26.57
N ARG A 165 -23.47 -7.60 27.32
CA ARG A 165 -23.11 -9.00 26.98
C ARG A 165 -23.56 -9.46 25.59
N GLN A 166 -24.75 -9.05 25.13
CA GLN A 166 -25.25 -9.42 23.80
C GLN A 166 -24.42 -8.83 22.64
N ARG A 167 -23.90 -7.61 22.81
CA ARG A 167 -23.08 -6.92 21.80
C ARG A 167 -21.65 -7.47 21.76
N LYS A 168 -21.15 -8.00 22.88
CA LYS A 168 -19.87 -8.71 22.98
C LYS A 168 -19.81 -10.00 22.15
N VAL A 169 -20.94 -10.71 21.99
CA VAL A 169 -21.00 -11.95 21.20
C VAL A 169 -20.88 -11.68 19.70
N LYS A 170 -21.66 -10.73 19.14
CA LYS A 170 -21.58 -10.37 17.70
C LYS A 170 -20.20 -9.84 17.29
N VAL A 171 -19.51 -9.17 18.21
CA VAL A 171 -18.16 -8.64 18.03
C VAL A 171 -17.08 -9.75 18.07
N SER A 172 -17.30 -10.82 18.81
CA SER A 172 -16.37 -11.95 18.93
C SER A 172 -16.22 -12.76 17.64
N ASP A 173 -17.21 -12.73 16.75
CA ASP A 173 -17.19 -13.54 15.52
C ASP A 173 -16.40 -12.86 14.39
N ILE A 174 -16.37 -11.53 14.35
CA ILE A 174 -15.69 -10.78 13.27
C ILE A 174 -14.27 -10.34 13.65
N LEU A 175 -13.99 -10.17 14.94
CA LEU A 175 -12.68 -9.72 15.42
C LEU A 175 -11.53 -10.65 14.97
N PRO A 176 -11.61 -11.99 15.13
CA PRO A 176 -10.54 -12.88 14.69
C PRO A 176 -10.31 -12.83 13.17
N LEU A 177 -11.35 -12.58 12.38
CA LEU A 177 -11.25 -12.47 10.92
C LEU A 177 -10.48 -11.21 10.53
N ILE A 178 -10.81 -10.06 11.13
CA ILE A 178 -10.13 -8.79 10.88
C ILE A 178 -8.67 -8.84 11.38
N GLU A 179 -8.43 -9.43 12.56
CA GLU A 179 -7.08 -9.56 13.12
C GLU A 179 -6.20 -10.51 12.30
N SER A 180 -6.73 -11.66 11.87
CA SER A 180 -5.99 -12.60 11.03
C SER A 180 -5.66 -12.02 9.66
N GLU A 181 -6.59 -11.28 9.04
CA GLU A 181 -6.33 -10.64 7.75
C GLU A 181 -5.29 -9.52 7.88
N LYS A 182 -5.39 -8.69 8.93
CA LYS A 182 -4.37 -7.67 9.24
C LYS A 182 -2.99 -8.31 9.47
N LEU A 183 -2.93 -9.40 10.24
CA LEU A 183 -1.68 -10.11 10.50
C LEU A 183 -1.08 -10.64 9.20
N SER A 184 -1.90 -11.22 8.31
CA SER A 184 -1.45 -11.72 7.01
C SER A 184 -0.86 -10.61 6.12
N LEU A 185 -1.42 -9.40 6.16
CA LEU A 185 -0.90 -8.23 5.44
C LEU A 185 0.47 -7.80 5.98
N VAL A 186 0.61 -7.74 7.31
CA VAL A 186 1.87 -7.40 7.97
C VAL A 186 2.95 -8.45 7.70
N GLU A 187 2.60 -9.74 7.75
CA GLU A 187 3.51 -10.84 7.43
C GLU A 187 4.00 -10.80 5.99
N LYS A 188 3.11 -10.51 5.03
CA LYS A 188 3.50 -10.31 3.62
C LYS A 188 4.50 -9.18 3.47
N GLN A 189 4.25 -8.02 4.09
CA GLN A 189 5.17 -6.89 4.05
C GLN A 189 6.54 -7.25 4.65
N LYS A 190 6.55 -7.93 5.80
CA LYS A 190 7.78 -8.40 6.44
C LYS A 190 8.56 -9.36 5.54
N LYS A 191 7.88 -10.30 4.87
CA LYS A 191 8.50 -11.25 3.95
C LYS A 191 9.18 -10.54 2.78
N THR A 192 8.50 -9.58 2.15
CA THR A 192 9.06 -8.77 1.06
C THR A 192 10.31 -8.01 1.51
N LEU A 193 10.28 -7.41 2.71
CA LEU A 193 11.42 -6.69 3.27
C LEU A 193 12.61 -7.62 3.56
N ILE A 194 12.35 -8.82 4.09
CA ILE A 194 13.38 -9.84 4.29
C ILE A 194 13.99 -10.27 2.95
N THR A 195 13.19 -10.47 1.90
CA THR A 195 13.70 -10.80 0.56
C THR A 195 14.64 -9.73 0.04
N TYR A 196 14.28 -8.45 0.16
CA TYR A 196 15.18 -7.36 -0.24
C TYR A 196 16.48 -7.35 0.58
N ALA A 197 16.39 -7.54 1.91
CA ALA A 197 17.57 -7.59 2.76
C ALA A 197 18.53 -8.73 2.35
N ILE A 198 18.02 -9.92 2.01
CA ILE A 198 18.82 -11.04 1.52
C ILE A 198 19.53 -10.67 0.21
N VAL A 199 18.80 -10.12 -0.77
CA VAL A 199 19.38 -9.74 -2.07
C VAL A 199 20.48 -8.69 -1.90
N VAL A 200 20.24 -7.65 -1.10
CA VAL A 200 21.23 -6.60 -0.83
C VAL A 200 22.46 -7.16 -0.12
N THR A 201 22.27 -8.07 0.84
CA THR A 201 23.39 -8.72 1.55
C THR A 201 24.24 -9.58 0.62
N LEU A 202 23.61 -10.34 -0.29
CA LEU A 202 24.32 -11.14 -1.28
C LEU A 202 25.09 -10.26 -2.28
N LEU A 203 24.50 -9.16 -2.73
CA LEU A 203 25.18 -8.19 -3.59
C LEU A 203 26.38 -7.57 -2.88
N LEU A 204 26.23 -7.15 -1.62
CA LEU A 204 27.32 -6.61 -0.82
C LEU A 204 28.47 -7.61 -0.67
N LEU A 205 28.17 -8.87 -0.37
CA LEU A 205 29.17 -9.95 -0.31
C LEU A 205 29.87 -10.14 -1.66
N GLY A 206 29.13 -10.07 -2.76
CA GLY A 206 29.69 -10.10 -4.11
C GLY A 206 30.69 -8.98 -4.37
N VAL A 207 30.37 -7.75 -3.95
CA VAL A 207 31.29 -6.60 -4.04
C VAL A 207 32.55 -6.83 -3.22
N VAL A 208 32.42 -7.33 -1.98
CA VAL A 208 33.59 -7.64 -1.13
C VAL A 208 34.49 -8.70 -1.78
N VAL A 209 33.91 -9.77 -2.32
CA VAL A 209 34.68 -10.80 -3.03
C VAL A 209 35.41 -10.20 -4.24
N LEU A 210 34.73 -9.36 -5.03
CA LEU A 210 35.32 -8.70 -6.19
C LEU A 210 36.50 -7.81 -5.79
N ILE A 211 36.36 -7.02 -4.72
CA ILE A 211 37.45 -6.21 -4.17
C ILE A 211 38.65 -7.08 -3.78
N VAL A 212 38.43 -8.19 -3.07
CA VAL A 212 39.51 -9.10 -2.65
C VAL A 212 40.23 -9.70 -3.86
N VAL A 213 39.48 -10.11 -4.90
CA VAL A 213 40.06 -10.65 -6.14
C VAL A 213 40.91 -9.59 -6.84
N VAL A 214 40.40 -8.36 -7.00
CA VAL A 214 41.12 -7.25 -7.64
C VAL A 214 42.41 -6.93 -6.88
N LEU A 215 42.36 -6.79 -5.56
CA LEU A 215 43.55 -6.51 -4.74
C LEU A 215 44.61 -7.62 -4.85
N ARG A 216 44.19 -8.89 -4.90
CA ARG A 216 45.12 -10.02 -5.14
C ARG A 216 45.76 -9.96 -6.51
N GLN A 217 45.00 -9.58 -7.55
CA GLN A 217 45.53 -9.43 -8.91
C GLN A 217 46.55 -8.29 -9.00
N VAL A 218 46.24 -7.13 -8.40
CA VAL A 218 47.16 -5.97 -8.35
C VAL A 218 48.49 -6.35 -7.70
N LYS A 219 48.45 -7.06 -6.56
CA LYS A 219 49.65 -7.54 -5.87
C LYS A 219 50.43 -8.57 -6.70
N LYS A 220 49.76 -9.52 -7.35
CA LYS A 220 50.40 -10.55 -8.20
C LYS A 220 51.13 -9.93 -9.39
N LEU A 221 50.55 -8.90 -9.99
CA LEU A 221 51.10 -8.23 -11.17
C LEU A 221 52.14 -7.15 -10.80
N GLU A 222 52.40 -6.92 -9.51
CA GLU A 222 53.32 -5.89 -9.00
C GLU A 222 53.01 -4.48 -9.53
N VAL A 223 51.75 -4.22 -9.95
CA VAL A 223 51.29 -2.94 -10.49
C VAL A 223 50.87 -1.95 -9.40
N GLU A 224 51.27 -2.19 -8.14
CA GLU A 224 50.99 -1.31 -6.99
C GLU A 224 51.48 0.12 -7.25
N ASP A 225 52.69 0.29 -7.78
CA ASP A 225 53.25 1.61 -8.14
C ASP A 225 52.61 2.23 -9.40
N CYS A 226 51.74 1.48 -10.07
CA CYS A 226 51.06 1.88 -11.30
C CYS A 226 49.57 2.19 -11.06
N ALA A 227 49.11 2.24 -9.80
CA ALA A 227 47.71 2.45 -9.45
C ALA A 227 47.15 3.75 -10.04
N LEU A 228 47.94 4.82 -10.08
CA LEU A 228 47.55 6.10 -10.67
C LEU A 228 47.27 5.98 -12.17
N GLN A 229 48.14 5.27 -12.89
CA GLN A 229 48.03 5.02 -14.33
C GLN A 229 46.78 4.20 -14.65
N VAL A 230 46.54 3.13 -13.89
CA VAL A 230 45.37 2.26 -14.08
C VAL A 230 44.09 3.03 -13.77
N LEU A 231 44.01 3.74 -12.64
CA LEU A 231 42.83 4.55 -12.30
C LEU A 231 42.58 5.67 -13.32
N ALA A 232 43.64 6.34 -13.78
CA ALA A 232 43.51 7.37 -14.82
C ALA A 232 43.02 6.80 -16.15
N HIS A 233 43.39 5.57 -16.49
CA HIS A 233 42.88 4.85 -17.66
C HIS A 233 41.39 4.53 -17.53
N GLU A 234 40.96 3.96 -16.40
CA GLU A 234 39.55 3.66 -16.13
C GLU A 234 38.67 4.92 -16.15
N ILE A 235 39.13 6.01 -15.55
CA ILE A 235 38.45 7.31 -15.62
C ILE A 235 38.44 7.85 -17.07
N GLY A 236 39.52 7.59 -17.81
CA GLY A 236 39.64 7.92 -19.23
C GLY A 236 38.51 7.34 -20.06
N HIS A 237 38.03 6.13 -19.75
CA HIS A 237 36.86 5.55 -20.43
C HIS A 237 35.62 6.42 -20.27
N HIS A 238 35.39 6.99 -19.09
CA HIS A 238 34.23 7.87 -18.87
C HIS A 238 34.36 9.27 -19.48
N ILE A 239 35.58 9.71 -19.81
CA ILE A 239 35.85 11.06 -20.35
C ILE A 239 35.98 11.04 -21.88
N TYR A 240 36.75 10.09 -22.41
CA TYR A 240 37.14 10.05 -23.82
C TYR A 240 36.31 9.08 -24.65
N THR A 241 35.52 8.19 -24.03
CA THR A 241 34.60 7.31 -24.76
C THR A 241 33.15 7.80 -24.65
N PRO A 242 32.36 7.68 -25.72
CA PRO A 242 30.98 8.15 -25.72
C PRO A 242 30.11 7.37 -24.73
N ALA A 243 29.63 8.06 -23.70
CA ALA A 243 28.77 7.50 -22.66
C ALA A 243 27.30 7.33 -23.10
N ASN A 244 26.87 8.03 -24.16
CA ASN A 244 25.51 7.93 -24.69
C ASN A 244 25.43 6.95 -25.88
N LEU A 245 24.24 6.38 -26.09
CA LEU A 245 24.02 5.38 -27.13
C LEU A 245 24.20 5.94 -28.56
N HIS A 246 23.86 7.20 -28.76
CA HIS A 246 23.88 7.87 -30.06
C HIS A 246 25.32 8.01 -30.60
N ASP A 247 26.21 8.62 -29.82
CA ASP A 247 27.58 8.88 -30.23
C ASP A 247 28.39 7.60 -30.34
N ASN A 248 28.07 6.60 -29.51
CA ASN A 248 28.63 5.27 -29.60
C ASN A 248 28.19 4.54 -30.89
N ALA A 249 26.92 4.67 -31.29
CA ALA A 249 26.45 4.15 -32.58
C ALA A 249 27.15 4.81 -33.77
N ILE A 250 27.40 6.12 -33.71
CA ILE A 250 28.18 6.83 -34.74
C ILE A 250 29.62 6.29 -34.79
N LEU A 251 30.29 6.16 -33.64
CA LEU A 251 31.65 5.61 -33.56
C LEU A 251 31.72 4.21 -34.20
N LEU A 252 30.82 3.31 -33.80
CA LEU A 252 30.76 1.95 -34.34
C LEU A 252 30.50 1.97 -35.85
N SER A 253 29.56 2.79 -36.33
CA SER A 253 29.29 2.87 -37.77
C SER A 253 30.53 3.28 -38.58
N ARG A 254 31.31 4.24 -38.09
CA ARG A 254 32.55 4.69 -38.75
C ARG A 254 33.62 3.60 -38.77
N ILE A 255 33.80 2.90 -37.66
CA ILE A 255 34.76 1.80 -37.56
C ILE A 255 34.34 0.66 -38.48
N GLN A 256 33.04 0.35 -38.54
CA GLN A 256 32.49 -0.70 -39.37
C GLN A 256 32.80 -0.48 -40.86
N TRP A 257 32.69 0.75 -41.35
CA TRP A 257 33.07 1.11 -42.73
C TRP A 257 34.56 0.87 -43.04
N GLY A 258 35.44 0.96 -42.04
CA GLY A 258 36.87 0.70 -42.19
C GLY A 258 37.26 -0.78 -42.10
N LEU A 259 36.33 -1.67 -41.74
CA LEU A 259 36.57 -3.09 -41.46
C LEU A 259 35.99 -4.02 -42.52
N ALA A 260 36.09 -3.65 -43.80
CA ALA A 260 35.53 -4.41 -44.92
C ALA A 260 35.90 -5.92 -44.87
N GLY A 261 34.89 -6.77 -44.68
CA GLY A 261 35.01 -8.23 -44.57
C GLY A 261 35.21 -8.80 -43.16
N ILE A 262 35.30 -7.96 -42.12
CA ILE A 262 35.39 -8.35 -40.69
C ILE A 262 34.53 -7.43 -39.79
N GLU A 263 33.41 -6.95 -40.30
CA GLU A 263 32.51 -5.98 -39.66
C GLU A 263 31.97 -6.48 -38.31
N ASN A 264 31.88 -7.79 -38.11
CA ASN A 264 31.49 -8.39 -36.84
C ASN A 264 32.47 -8.10 -35.69
N ARG A 265 33.68 -7.61 -35.98
CA ARG A 265 34.69 -7.21 -34.98
C ARG A 265 34.63 -5.72 -34.61
N THR A 266 33.69 -4.95 -35.15
CA THR A 266 33.58 -3.49 -34.95
C THR A 266 33.64 -3.07 -33.49
N ALA A 267 32.84 -3.69 -32.60
CA ALA A 267 32.83 -3.35 -31.18
C ALA A 267 34.17 -3.64 -30.49
N PHE A 268 34.82 -4.74 -30.87
CA PHE A 268 36.13 -5.09 -30.33
C PHE A 268 37.23 -4.12 -30.78
N ILE A 269 37.21 -3.71 -32.06
CA ILE A 269 38.14 -2.69 -32.58
C ILE A 269 37.88 -1.31 -31.96
N ALA A 270 36.61 -0.97 -31.69
CA ALA A 270 36.25 0.24 -30.98
C ALA A 270 36.83 0.29 -29.56
N ASN A 271 36.77 -0.84 -28.82
CA ASN A 271 37.40 -0.94 -27.51
C ASN A 271 38.92 -0.77 -27.59
N ILE A 272 39.59 -1.44 -28.55
CA ILE A 272 41.05 -1.26 -28.75
C ILE A 272 41.38 0.19 -29.08
N TYR A 273 40.59 0.84 -29.94
CA TYR A 273 40.78 2.25 -30.29
C TYR A 273 40.64 3.17 -29.07
N ALA A 274 39.63 2.94 -28.23
CA ALA A 274 39.44 3.68 -26.98
C ALA A 274 40.66 3.51 -26.06
N ASP A 275 41.12 2.27 -25.86
CA ASP A 275 42.30 1.99 -25.04
C ASP A 275 43.54 2.71 -25.58
N PHE A 276 43.77 2.68 -26.90
CA PHE A 276 44.87 3.41 -27.53
C PHE A 276 44.81 4.91 -27.29
N LEU A 277 43.64 5.50 -27.52
CA LEU A 277 43.44 6.94 -27.36
C LEU A 277 43.70 7.37 -25.92
N ILE A 278 43.13 6.64 -24.95
CA ILE A 278 43.30 6.93 -23.52
C ILE A 278 44.76 6.76 -23.13
N ASN A 279 45.39 5.64 -23.48
CA ASN A 279 46.78 5.37 -23.10
C ASN A 279 47.75 6.38 -23.70
N ASP A 280 47.59 6.73 -24.97
CA ASP A 280 48.44 7.74 -25.61
C ASP A 280 48.25 9.12 -24.98
N MET A 281 47.01 9.50 -24.68
CA MET A 281 46.69 10.76 -24.01
C MET A 281 47.34 10.84 -22.61
N LEU A 282 47.25 9.76 -21.84
CA LEU A 282 47.84 9.67 -20.51
C LEU A 282 49.38 9.70 -20.57
N GLN A 283 49.98 8.96 -21.50
CA GLN A 283 51.43 8.91 -21.70
C GLN A 283 51.99 10.26 -22.14
N ARG A 284 51.46 10.81 -23.25
CA ARG A 284 52.10 11.94 -23.95
C ARG A 284 51.72 13.29 -23.37
N SER A 285 50.49 13.45 -22.86
CA SER A 285 50.02 14.77 -22.45
C SER A 285 49.79 14.92 -20.96
N LYS A 286 49.54 13.82 -20.24
CA LYS A 286 49.44 13.84 -18.77
C LYS A 286 50.73 13.39 -18.07
N GLY A 287 51.73 12.92 -18.84
CA GLY A 287 53.04 12.55 -18.32
C GLY A 287 53.04 11.30 -17.44
N LEU A 288 52.01 10.47 -17.55
CA LEU A 288 51.90 9.21 -16.81
C LEU A 288 52.69 8.11 -17.54
N ASP A 289 53.50 7.33 -16.82
CA ASP A 289 54.29 6.25 -17.43
C ASP A 289 53.43 4.98 -17.65
N MET A 290 52.62 4.99 -18.71
CA MET A 290 51.83 3.86 -19.19
C MET A 290 52.72 2.73 -19.74
N ALA A 291 53.91 3.06 -20.28
CA ALA A 291 54.86 2.06 -20.76
C ALA A 291 55.28 1.10 -19.64
N LYS A 292 55.55 1.61 -18.44
CA LYS A 292 55.84 0.80 -17.24
C LYS A 292 54.70 -0.15 -16.87
N VAL A 293 53.43 0.25 -17.09
CA VAL A 293 52.26 -0.62 -16.84
C VAL A 293 52.31 -1.84 -17.75
N TYR A 294 52.49 -1.63 -19.06
CA TYR A 294 52.54 -2.72 -20.02
C TYR A 294 53.78 -3.60 -19.87
N GLN A 295 54.93 -3.05 -19.47
CA GLN A 295 56.12 -3.85 -19.12
C GLN A 295 55.86 -4.79 -17.93
N LYS A 296 55.12 -4.33 -16.90
CA LYS A 296 54.77 -5.17 -15.74
C LYS A 296 53.71 -6.22 -16.06
N ILE A 297 52.80 -5.95 -16.99
CA ILE A 297 51.72 -6.87 -17.37
C ILE A 297 52.20 -7.90 -18.40
N ASN A 298 53.07 -7.53 -19.34
CA ASN A 298 53.60 -8.41 -20.38
C ASN A 298 54.77 -9.28 -19.87
N LYS A 299 54.52 -10.11 -18.85
CA LYS A 299 55.52 -11.06 -18.31
C LYS A 299 55.54 -12.42 -19.04
N ASP A 300 54.57 -12.67 -19.92
CA ASP A 300 54.48 -13.92 -20.68
C ASP A 300 55.48 -13.99 -21.84
N THR A 301 55.84 -15.21 -22.25
CA THR A 301 56.80 -15.46 -23.34
C THR A 301 56.16 -15.56 -24.73
N GLU A 302 54.84 -15.78 -24.80
CA GLU A 302 54.10 -15.90 -26.06
C GLU A 302 52.88 -14.97 -26.08
N PHE A 303 52.75 -14.21 -27.17
CA PHE A 303 51.65 -13.26 -27.37
C PHE A 303 50.96 -13.48 -28.73
N SER A 304 49.67 -13.17 -28.80
CA SER A 304 48.94 -13.22 -30.07
C SER A 304 49.47 -12.18 -31.07
N ARG A 305 49.34 -12.46 -32.38
CA ARG A 305 49.75 -11.51 -33.43
C ARG A 305 49.10 -10.13 -33.30
N LEU A 306 47.85 -10.09 -32.86
CA LEU A 306 47.14 -8.83 -32.60
C LEU A 306 47.75 -8.10 -31.41
N TRP A 307 48.03 -8.79 -30.31
CA TRP A 307 48.66 -8.16 -29.15
C TRP A 307 50.05 -7.62 -29.47
N THR A 308 50.84 -8.36 -30.25
CA THR A 308 52.13 -7.87 -30.77
C THR A 308 51.95 -6.60 -31.61
N LEU A 309 50.94 -6.56 -32.50
CA LEU A 309 50.63 -5.35 -33.27
C LEU A 309 50.27 -4.18 -32.35
N VAL A 310 49.48 -4.42 -31.30
CA VAL A 310 49.08 -3.38 -30.34
C VAL A 310 50.32 -2.83 -29.63
N MET A 311 51.17 -3.70 -29.09
CA MET A 311 52.40 -3.29 -28.40
C MET A 311 53.38 -2.57 -29.32
N ARG A 312 53.57 -3.04 -30.57
CA ARG A 312 54.40 -2.34 -31.56
C ARG A 312 53.87 -0.95 -31.89
N SER A 313 52.54 -0.78 -31.91
CA SER A 313 51.95 0.53 -32.13
C SER A 313 52.28 1.49 -30.98
N TYR A 314 52.24 1.02 -29.72
CA TYR A 314 52.71 1.81 -28.58
C TYR A 314 54.21 2.14 -28.65
N GLU A 315 55.06 1.21 -29.08
CA GLU A 315 56.50 1.51 -29.25
C GLU A 315 56.71 2.67 -30.24
N TYR A 316 56.03 2.65 -31.39
CA TYR A 316 56.10 3.73 -32.37
C TYR A 316 55.49 5.04 -31.84
N LEU A 317 54.32 4.96 -31.23
CA LEU A 317 53.64 6.12 -30.64
C LEU A 317 54.46 6.72 -29.49
N TRP A 318 55.19 5.95 -28.71
CA TRP A 318 55.92 6.48 -27.55
C TRP A 318 57.42 6.63 -27.80
N ARG A 319 57.89 6.35 -29.02
CA ARG A 319 59.31 6.36 -29.43
C ARG A 319 60.17 5.51 -28.51
N LEU A 320 59.65 4.35 -28.10
CA LEU A 320 60.37 3.41 -27.25
C LEU A 320 61.34 2.58 -28.08
N ASN A 321 62.39 2.08 -27.44
CA ASN A 321 63.26 1.08 -28.05
C ASN A 321 62.48 -0.20 -28.31
N ARG A 322 62.82 -0.91 -29.39
CA ARG A 322 62.17 -2.18 -29.72
C ARG A 322 62.44 -3.20 -28.61
N GLY A 323 61.36 -3.74 -28.05
CA GLY A 323 61.36 -5.01 -27.33
C GLY A 323 61.26 -6.19 -28.27
#